data_AF-A0A3A5Y2N5-F1
#
_entry.id   AF-A0A3A5Y2N5-F1
#
_cell.length_a   1.000
_cell.length_b   1.000
_cell.length_c   1.000
_cell.angle_alpha   90.00
_cell.angle_beta   90.00
_cell.angle_gamma   90.00
#
_symmetry.space_group_name_H-M   'P 1'
#
loop_
_entity.id
_entity.type
_entity.pdbx_description
1 polymer ?
#
loop_
_entity_poly.entity_id
_entity_poly.type
_entity_poly.pdbx_seq_one_letter_code
_entity_poly.pdbx_strand_id
1 'polypeptide(L)'
;MKKNYCFVLSLFLFGTMLSSCEKSGNYQEFDRNEIYKHLSSVNVRDAKMIYTKEGTNTRSGESGTFGGVWKIDQNGNESKLIITGSDGKTNVLNIYEINKLSDNVLLMYPDFFDTNRIRKEWEKAHNDDPSDFTTSVGPDGKPILHGADTYYAMLLNKETEKLYRFPENVSTPDKNDNISTDKQGNIYYKGYLKGNQVLKLSPETMTIEALLPDDIRFDNFSVTGDGFVVYWNGNEQQFNCRVKCPGGKIYPITDTYTFIFSGDLYSVRDNTIIKYETVGINDLKEKIICTIPEDNNYWAFTPNYVRNTVVINGNLEFDGEQCVKLDKYVNIGNIRTSKAWYILNNTMFSKTTMKDYQESQFQVSEYVFRISKQPKITRNIQA
;
A
#
# COMPACT_ATOMS: atom_id res chain seq x y z
N MET A 1 -33.53 78.59 29.41
CA MET A 1 -32.47 79.19 28.57
C MET A 1 -31.14 79.00 29.30
N LYS A 2 -30.03 78.76 28.59
CA LYS A 2 -28.63 78.61 29.08
C LYS A 2 -28.25 77.34 29.87
N LYS A 3 -26.93 77.08 29.79
CA LYS A 3 -26.14 75.84 29.93
C LYS A 3 -25.31 75.81 31.23
N ASN A 4 -24.97 74.58 31.67
CA ASN A 4 -23.64 74.09 32.10
C ASN A 4 -23.08 74.17 33.57
N TYR A 5 -22.45 73.03 33.95
CA TYR A 5 -21.31 72.80 34.88
C TYR A 5 -21.52 73.02 36.42
N CYS A 6 -20.86 72.34 37.38
CA CYS A 6 -20.00 71.13 37.40
C CYS A 6 -19.76 70.59 38.86
N PHE A 7 -19.32 69.32 38.97
CA PHE A 7 -18.41 68.71 39.98
C PHE A 7 -18.80 68.43 41.47
N VAL A 8 -18.86 67.11 41.78
CA VAL A 8 -18.07 66.31 42.76
C VAL A 8 -18.08 66.61 44.28
N LEU A 9 -18.55 65.60 45.06
CA LEU A 9 -17.97 65.00 46.30
C LEU A 9 -18.93 63.87 46.76
N SER A 10 -18.59 62.77 47.43
CA SER A 10 -17.42 61.87 47.47
C SER A 10 -17.79 60.67 48.37
N LEU A 11 -17.32 59.45 48.10
CA LEU A 11 -16.78 58.58 49.18
C LEU A 11 -15.93 57.45 48.60
N PHE A 12 -14.80 57.17 49.26
CA PHE A 12 -13.84 56.13 48.91
C PHE A 12 -14.32 54.74 49.37
N LEU A 13 -13.86 53.69 48.68
CA LEU A 13 -13.27 52.52 49.34
C LEU A 13 -12.24 51.86 48.43
N PHE A 14 -11.06 51.57 48.99
CA PHE A 14 -9.98 50.84 48.31
C PHE A 14 -10.39 49.37 48.14
N GLY A 15 -10.15 48.83 46.94
CA GLY A 15 -10.36 47.42 46.63
C GLY A 15 -9.56 47.06 45.39
N THR A 16 -8.29 46.68 45.60
CA THR A 16 -7.34 46.07 44.64
C THR A 16 -7.80 46.00 43.17
N MET A 17 -7.16 46.80 42.30
CA MET A 17 -7.10 46.45 40.89
C MET A 17 -6.33 45.14 40.74
N LEU A 18 -7.06 44.02 40.72
CA LEU A 18 -6.67 42.89 39.91
C LEU A 18 -6.86 43.33 38.45
N SER A 19 -5.86 44.03 37.93
CA SER A 19 -5.57 43.91 36.51
C SER A 19 -5.15 42.45 36.30
N SER A 20 -6.12 41.57 36.03
CA SER A 20 -5.83 40.43 35.19
C SER A 20 -5.39 41.04 33.87
N CYS A 21 -4.08 41.18 33.73
CA CYS A 21 -3.45 41.18 32.43
C CYS A 21 -3.78 39.79 31.87
N GLU A 22 -4.95 39.67 31.25
CA GLU A 22 -5.18 38.65 30.25
C GLU A 22 -4.05 38.88 29.24
N LYS A 23 -2.98 38.09 29.38
CA LYS A 23 -2.07 37.90 28.28
C LYS A 23 -2.96 37.44 27.14
N SER A 24 -3.18 38.30 26.15
CA SER A 24 -3.68 37.89 24.85
C SER A 24 -2.57 37.02 24.24
N GLY A 25 -2.53 35.76 24.67
CA GLY A 25 -1.46 34.83 24.33
C GLY A 25 -1.41 34.72 22.81
N ASN A 26 -0.21 34.84 22.26
CA ASN A 26 -0.02 34.56 20.85
C ASN A 26 -0.33 33.08 20.62
N TYR A 27 -1.33 32.80 19.79
CA TYR A 27 -1.70 31.46 19.36
C TYR A 27 -1.70 31.40 17.84
N GLN A 28 -0.88 30.52 17.30
CA GLN A 28 -0.74 30.24 15.88
C GLN A 28 -1.01 28.74 15.67
N GLU A 29 -1.91 28.45 14.72
CA GLU A 29 -2.20 27.08 14.31
C GLU A 29 -0.99 26.49 13.58
N PHE A 30 -0.68 25.22 13.86
CA PHE A 30 0.48 24.54 13.28
C PHE A 30 0.32 24.33 11.76
N ASP A 31 1.15 25.01 10.97
CA ASP A 31 1.23 24.75 9.53
C ASP A 31 1.89 23.39 9.25
N ARG A 32 1.10 22.44 8.72
CA ARG A 32 1.59 21.12 8.30
C ARG A 32 2.73 21.18 7.27
N ASN A 33 2.89 22.29 6.54
CA ASN A 33 4.03 22.49 5.65
C ASN A 33 5.38 22.47 6.37
N GLU A 34 5.43 22.77 7.67
CA GLU A 34 6.66 22.71 8.47
C GLU A 34 7.27 21.31 8.51
N ILE A 35 6.45 20.26 8.69
CA ILE A 35 6.95 18.87 8.64
C ILE A 35 7.51 18.55 7.25
N TYR A 36 6.84 18.96 6.18
CA TYR A 36 7.27 18.65 4.81
C TYR A 36 8.60 19.32 4.42
N LYS A 37 9.05 20.39 5.10
CA LYS A 37 10.41 20.96 4.91
C LYS A 37 11.52 19.97 5.29
N HIS A 38 11.21 19.02 6.20
CA HIS A 38 12.11 17.96 6.65
C HIS A 38 11.97 16.66 5.84
N LEU A 39 11.02 16.59 4.90
CA LEU A 39 10.72 15.40 4.09
C LEU A 39 11.14 15.59 2.62
N SER A 40 12.44 15.79 2.36
CA SER A 40 12.93 16.15 1.00
C SER A 40 13.48 14.98 0.17
N SER A 41 14.28 14.10 0.76
CA SER A 41 14.95 12.98 0.05
C SER A 41 15.28 11.81 0.97
N VAL A 42 15.37 10.61 0.38
CA VAL A 42 15.86 9.38 1.01
C VAL A 42 16.82 8.69 0.04
N ASN A 43 18.03 8.36 0.47
CA ASN A 43 18.97 7.61 -0.35
C ASN A 43 18.64 6.11 -0.34
N VAL A 44 18.02 5.61 -1.41
CA VAL A 44 17.70 4.19 -1.61
C VAL A 44 18.65 3.48 -2.57
N ARG A 45 19.40 4.19 -3.41
CA ARG A 45 20.56 3.63 -4.12
C ARG A 45 20.22 2.50 -5.10
N ASP A 46 21.11 1.55 -5.40
CA ASP A 46 22.11 0.78 -4.61
C ASP A 46 21.53 -0.31 -3.70
N ALA A 47 20.32 -0.12 -3.14
CA ALA A 47 19.67 -1.15 -2.35
C ALA A 47 19.38 -2.41 -3.18
N LYS A 48 19.77 -3.56 -2.63
CA LYS A 48 19.38 -4.91 -3.04
C LYS A 48 18.16 -5.39 -2.25
N MET A 49 18.02 -4.90 -1.02
CA MET A 49 16.91 -5.21 -0.14
C MET A 49 16.60 -4.03 0.78
N ILE A 50 15.32 -3.77 1.02
CA ILE A 50 14.83 -2.84 2.05
C ILE A 50 13.96 -3.62 3.04
N TYR A 51 14.13 -3.37 4.35
CA TYR A 51 13.43 -4.10 5.39
C TYR A 51 13.38 -3.32 6.72
N THR A 52 12.40 -3.64 7.56
CA THR A 52 12.27 -3.08 8.91
C THR A 52 13.02 -3.95 9.92
N LYS A 53 13.76 -3.32 10.84
CA LYS A 53 14.39 -3.99 11.98
C LYS A 53 13.64 -3.73 13.28
N GLU A 54 13.68 -4.71 14.18
CA GLU A 54 13.42 -4.47 15.61
C GLU A 54 14.64 -3.81 16.25
N GLY A 55 14.40 -2.84 17.13
CA GLY A 55 15.41 -2.07 17.85
C GLY A 55 15.75 -2.71 19.20
N THR A 56 17.01 -2.62 19.62
CA THR A 56 17.48 -3.21 20.89
C THR A 56 17.19 -2.35 22.12
N ASN A 57 16.93 -1.05 21.94
CA ASN A 57 16.59 -0.10 22.99
C ASN A 57 15.30 0.64 22.63
N THR A 58 14.37 0.76 23.57
CA THR A 58 13.34 1.81 23.54
C THR A 58 14.00 3.17 23.83
N ARG A 59 13.65 4.24 23.10
CA ARG A 59 13.91 5.60 23.63
C ARG A 59 13.05 5.78 24.89
N SER A 60 13.52 6.61 25.83
CA SER A 60 12.83 6.83 27.11
C SER A 60 11.41 7.35 26.91
N GLY A 61 10.41 6.50 27.14
CA GLY A 61 8.99 6.79 26.92
C GLY A 61 8.28 5.92 25.87
N GLU A 62 9.01 5.12 25.10
CA GLU A 62 8.44 4.29 24.03
C GLU A 62 7.97 2.90 24.51
N SER A 63 6.80 2.46 24.04
CA SER A 63 6.35 1.07 24.13
C SER A 63 6.55 0.34 22.79
N GLY A 64 7.80 0.04 22.44
CA GLY A 64 8.10 -0.74 21.24
C GLY A 64 9.58 -0.83 20.88
N THR A 65 10.02 -2.02 20.49
CA THR A 65 11.37 -2.28 19.96
C THR A 65 11.45 -1.92 18.47
N PHE A 66 11.27 -0.64 18.11
CA PHE A 66 11.34 -0.23 16.70
C PHE A 66 12.76 0.23 16.30
N GLY A 67 13.37 -0.45 15.33
CA GLY A 67 14.75 -0.21 14.90
C GLY A 67 14.88 0.72 13.69
N GLY A 68 13.77 1.12 13.07
CA GLY A 68 13.75 1.82 11.78
C GLY A 68 13.76 0.89 10.57
N VAL A 69 13.70 1.50 9.40
CA VAL A 69 13.87 0.83 8.10
C VAL A 69 15.34 0.91 7.67
N TRP A 70 15.84 -0.16 7.06
CA TRP A 70 17.24 -0.37 6.68
C TRP A 70 17.31 -0.87 5.24
N LYS A 71 18.45 -0.62 4.58
CA LYS A 71 18.81 -1.20 3.28
C LYS A 71 20.07 -2.07 3.39
N ILE A 72 20.12 -3.11 2.57
CA ILE A 72 21.34 -3.84 2.23
C ILE A 72 21.72 -3.47 0.79
N ASP A 73 22.97 -3.07 0.55
CA ASP A 73 23.49 -2.76 -0.79
C ASP A 73 23.81 -4.03 -1.60
N GLN A 74 24.30 -3.86 -2.83
CA GLN A 74 24.69 -5.01 -3.68
C GLN A 74 25.88 -5.82 -3.13
N ASN A 75 26.74 -5.21 -2.31
CA ASN A 75 27.91 -5.83 -1.69
C ASN A 75 27.57 -6.57 -0.37
N GLY A 76 26.36 -6.37 0.17
CA GLY A 76 25.95 -6.89 1.47
C GLY A 76 26.17 -5.93 2.64
N ASN A 77 26.61 -4.69 2.39
CA ASN A 77 26.74 -3.68 3.43
C ASN A 77 25.35 -3.19 3.87
N GLU A 78 25.17 -2.96 5.16
CA GLU A 78 23.90 -2.53 5.73
C GLU A 78 23.93 -1.06 6.17
N SER A 79 22.87 -0.32 5.90
CA SER A 79 22.71 1.07 6.34
C SER A 79 21.26 1.42 6.67
N LYS A 80 21.05 2.32 7.63
CA LYS A 80 19.71 2.77 8.01
C LYS A 80 19.17 3.75 6.97
N LEU A 81 17.93 3.57 6.53
CA LEU A 81 17.24 4.57 5.72
C LEU A 81 16.75 5.70 6.61
N ILE A 82 17.08 6.93 6.22
CA ILE A 82 16.75 8.17 6.92
C ILE A 82 16.25 9.20 5.92
N ILE A 83 15.33 10.06 6.36
CA ILE A 83 14.87 11.20 5.56
C ILE A 83 15.72 12.43 5.90
N THR A 84 16.13 13.16 4.87
CA THR A 84 16.91 14.39 5.00
C THR A 84 16.06 15.61 4.64
N GLY A 85 16.20 16.70 5.39
CA GLY A 85 15.54 17.98 5.11
C GLY A 85 16.21 18.78 3.99
N SER A 86 15.48 19.72 3.39
CA SER A 86 15.98 20.51 2.25
C SER A 86 17.11 21.49 2.60
N ASP A 87 17.35 21.73 3.89
CA ASP A 87 18.44 22.55 4.42
C ASP A 87 19.75 21.76 4.64
N GLY A 88 19.75 20.46 4.31
CA GLY A 88 20.89 19.56 4.53
C GLY A 88 21.17 19.27 6.00
N LYS A 89 20.36 19.77 6.94
CA LYS A 89 20.53 19.46 8.36
C LYS A 89 19.88 18.13 8.68
N THR A 90 20.58 17.37 9.51
CA THR A 90 20.18 16.07 10.01
C THR A 90 19.12 16.18 11.13
N ASN A 91 17.97 16.77 10.80
CA ASN A 91 16.70 16.34 11.39
C ASN A 91 16.39 14.95 10.84
N VAL A 92 17.11 13.95 11.37
CA VAL A 92 17.02 12.54 10.97
C VAL A 92 15.64 12.02 11.36
N LEU A 93 14.70 12.12 10.44
CA LEU A 93 13.39 11.48 10.58
C LEU A 93 13.55 10.00 10.26
N ASN A 94 13.18 9.15 11.22
CA ASN A 94 13.07 7.73 10.97
C ASN A 94 11.87 7.47 10.06
N ILE A 95 12.01 6.47 9.19
CA ILE A 95 10.89 5.90 8.45
C ILE A 95 10.29 4.79 9.31
N TYR A 96 8.99 4.82 9.55
CA TYR A 96 8.28 3.79 10.31
C TYR A 96 7.92 2.59 9.41
N GLU A 97 7.33 2.87 8.25
CA GLU A 97 6.86 1.84 7.31
C GLU A 97 7.17 2.25 5.87
N ILE A 98 7.56 1.26 5.05
CA ILE A 98 7.69 1.36 3.60
C ILE A 98 6.89 0.23 2.95
N ASN A 99 6.00 0.58 2.03
CA ASN A 99 5.27 -0.36 1.19
C ASN A 99 5.72 -0.21 -0.27
N LYS A 100 6.02 -1.34 -0.93
CA LYS A 100 6.36 -1.37 -2.36
C LYS A 100 5.07 -1.26 -3.18
N LEU A 101 4.90 -0.17 -3.93
CA LEU A 101 3.77 0.01 -4.85
C LEU A 101 4.11 -0.52 -6.25
N SER A 102 5.34 -0.32 -6.69
CA SER A 102 5.91 -0.94 -7.90
C SER A 102 7.42 -1.13 -7.75
N ASP A 103 8.10 -1.62 -8.79
CA ASP A 103 9.56 -1.68 -8.80
C ASP A 103 10.24 -0.32 -8.72
N ASN A 104 9.55 0.78 -9.08
CA ASN A 104 10.10 2.13 -9.11
C ASN A 104 9.47 3.09 -8.08
N VAL A 105 8.31 2.75 -7.50
CA VAL A 105 7.60 3.61 -6.54
C VAL A 105 7.40 2.91 -5.20
N LEU A 106 7.82 3.59 -4.14
CA LEU A 106 7.60 3.19 -2.75
C LEU A 106 6.67 4.20 -2.07
N LEU A 107 5.75 3.70 -1.24
CA LEU A 107 4.97 4.50 -0.31
C LEU A 107 5.64 4.44 1.06
N MET A 108 5.85 5.57 1.71
CA MET A 108 6.60 5.66 2.96
C MET A 108 5.86 6.50 3.98
N TYR A 109 5.99 6.13 5.25
CA TYR A 109 5.42 6.85 6.38
C TYR A 109 6.55 7.24 7.35
N PRO A 110 6.70 8.52 7.69
CA PRO A 110 7.64 8.94 8.73
C PRO A 110 7.16 8.46 10.10
N ASP A 111 8.09 8.47 11.05
CA ASP A 111 7.81 8.13 12.43
C ASP A 111 7.00 9.21 13.17
N PHE A 112 5.93 8.79 13.85
CA PHE A 112 5.02 9.67 14.59
C PHE A 112 5.67 10.43 15.75
N PHE A 113 6.69 9.88 16.43
CA PHE A 113 7.37 10.64 17.48
C PHE A 113 8.32 11.68 16.90
N ASP A 114 9.00 11.36 15.81
CA ASP A 114 9.89 12.32 15.16
C ASP A 114 9.10 13.50 14.50
N THR A 115 7.90 13.27 13.94
CA THR A 115 7.03 14.35 13.43
C THR A 115 6.45 15.21 14.56
N ASN A 116 5.92 14.59 15.63
CA ASN A 116 5.40 15.33 16.79
C ASN A 116 6.49 16.10 17.53
N ARG A 117 7.74 15.62 17.54
CA ARG A 117 8.87 16.37 18.09
C ARG A 117 9.05 17.71 17.36
N ILE A 118 9.05 17.72 16.03
CA ILE A 118 9.14 18.96 15.23
C ILE A 118 7.94 19.85 15.52
N ARG A 119 6.71 19.30 15.55
CA ARG A 119 5.51 20.07 15.89
C ARG A 119 5.61 20.74 17.26
N LYS A 120 6.09 20.01 18.27
CA LYS A 120 6.28 20.52 19.64
C LYS A 120 7.38 21.58 19.73
N GLU A 121 8.45 21.44 18.95
CA GLU A 121 9.51 22.44 18.81
C GLU A 121 8.96 23.72 18.15
N TRP A 122 8.13 23.59 17.11
CA TRP A 122 7.47 24.72 16.45
C TRP A 122 6.47 25.43 17.38
N GLU A 123 5.54 24.71 18.02
CA GLU A 123 4.53 25.35 18.88
C GLU A 123 5.17 26.09 20.06
N LYS A 124 6.24 25.55 20.65
CA LYS A 124 7.03 26.24 21.69
C LYS A 124 7.72 27.52 21.23
N ALA A 125 7.96 27.68 19.93
CA ALA A 125 8.60 28.87 19.36
C ALA A 125 7.60 29.94 18.93
N HIS A 126 6.31 29.59 18.76
CA HIS A 126 5.28 30.48 18.22
C HIS A 126 4.14 30.81 19.21
N ASN A 127 3.95 29.98 20.25
CA ASN A 127 2.84 30.09 21.20
C ASN A 127 3.33 30.35 22.64
N ASP A 128 2.65 31.26 23.35
CA ASP A 128 2.96 31.59 24.75
C ASP A 128 2.57 30.47 25.74
N ASP A 129 1.57 29.66 25.37
CA ASP A 129 1.11 28.46 26.08
C ASP A 129 1.03 27.30 25.07
N PRO A 130 2.18 26.67 24.73
CA PRO A 130 2.25 25.66 23.68
C PRO A 130 1.62 24.36 24.16
N SER A 131 0.84 23.70 23.29
CA SER A 131 0.14 22.48 23.69
C SER A 131 1.13 21.35 24.01
N ASP A 132 0.92 20.69 25.15
CA ASP A 132 1.86 19.66 25.60
C ASP A 132 1.58 18.32 24.93
N PHE A 133 2.26 18.06 23.81
CA PHE A 133 2.31 16.72 23.18
C PHE A 133 3.13 15.72 24.02
N THR A 134 3.01 15.70 25.35
CA THR A 134 3.59 14.65 26.18
C THR A 134 2.88 13.33 25.86
N THR A 135 3.59 12.45 25.13
CA THR A 135 3.27 11.03 24.93
C THR A 135 1.76 10.77 24.96
N SER A 136 1.05 11.27 23.95
CA SER A 136 -0.40 11.26 23.86
C SER A 136 -0.96 9.98 24.47
N VAL A 137 -1.68 10.09 25.58
CA VAL A 137 -2.29 8.93 26.21
C VAL A 137 -3.62 8.64 25.53
N GLY A 138 -3.89 7.38 25.24
CA GLY A 138 -5.20 6.94 24.78
C GLY A 138 -6.28 7.23 25.83
N PRO A 139 -7.57 7.08 25.47
CA PRO A 139 -8.68 7.27 26.42
C PRO A 139 -8.63 6.38 27.66
N ASP A 140 -7.77 5.35 27.65
CA ASP A 140 -7.49 4.40 28.73
C ASP A 140 -6.23 4.74 29.55
N GLY A 141 -5.62 5.91 29.34
CA GLY A 141 -4.44 6.38 30.06
C GLY A 141 -3.12 5.73 29.64
N LYS A 142 -3.09 4.90 28.59
CA LYS A 142 -1.86 4.25 28.10
C LYS A 142 -1.17 5.11 27.02
N PRO A 143 0.17 5.13 26.90
CA PRO A 143 0.84 5.82 25.80
C PRO A 143 0.34 5.36 24.44
N ILE A 144 0.15 6.28 23.49
CA ILE A 144 -0.08 5.92 22.08
C ILE A 144 1.07 5.03 21.60
N LEU A 145 0.69 3.94 20.93
CA LEU A 145 1.61 2.96 20.37
C LEU A 145 2.49 3.64 19.31
N HIS A 146 3.79 3.37 19.37
CA HIS A 146 4.77 3.79 18.36
C HIS A 146 4.29 3.40 16.96
N GLY A 147 4.19 4.36 16.03
CA GLY A 147 3.37 4.21 14.82
C GLY A 147 3.81 5.05 13.62
N ALA A 148 3.25 4.70 12.46
CA ALA A 148 3.34 5.46 11.22
C ALA A 148 2.52 6.76 11.34
N ASP A 149 3.10 7.90 10.97
CA ASP A 149 2.32 9.13 10.81
C ASP A 149 1.71 9.18 9.40
N THR A 150 0.46 8.71 9.30
CA THR A 150 -0.26 8.59 8.03
C THR A 150 -0.61 9.93 7.39
N TYR A 151 -0.63 11.04 8.16
CA TYR A 151 -0.86 12.38 7.61
C TYR A 151 0.29 12.87 6.72
N TYR A 152 1.51 12.38 6.96
CA TYR A 152 2.71 12.77 6.21
C TYR A 152 3.22 11.63 5.32
N ALA A 153 2.31 10.81 4.78
CA ALA A 153 2.63 9.80 3.79
C ALA A 153 3.33 10.43 2.56
N MET A 154 4.36 9.76 2.06
CA MET A 154 5.19 10.21 0.93
C MET A 154 5.32 9.11 -0.12
N LEU A 155 5.27 9.50 -1.39
CA LEU A 155 5.69 8.67 -2.52
C LEU A 155 7.16 8.93 -2.82
N LEU A 156 7.97 7.88 -2.84
CA LEU A 156 9.37 7.91 -3.25
C LEU A 156 9.52 7.31 -4.64
N ASN A 157 10.04 8.10 -5.58
CA ASN A 157 10.55 7.60 -6.85
C ASN A 157 11.97 7.06 -6.63
N LYS A 158 12.19 5.75 -6.78
CA LYS A 158 13.50 5.12 -6.52
C LYS A 158 14.60 5.57 -7.49
N GLU A 159 14.25 5.88 -8.74
CA GLU A 159 15.21 6.26 -9.78
C GLU A 159 15.79 7.66 -9.54
N THR A 160 14.94 8.61 -9.14
CA THR A 160 15.31 10.01 -8.90
C THR A 160 15.61 10.33 -7.44
N GLU A 161 15.29 9.43 -6.51
CA GLU A 161 15.37 9.58 -5.05
C GLU A 161 14.53 10.74 -4.46
N LYS A 162 13.60 11.28 -5.27
CA LYS A 162 12.71 12.39 -4.89
C LYS A 162 11.49 11.90 -4.12
N LEU A 163 11.12 12.68 -3.10
CA LEU A 163 9.88 12.53 -2.37
C LEU A 163 8.78 13.45 -2.91
N TYR A 164 7.58 12.90 -3.02
CA TYR A 164 6.35 13.59 -3.40
C TYR A 164 5.34 13.39 -2.27
N ARG A 165 4.64 14.46 -1.87
CA ARG A 165 3.60 14.35 -0.84
C ARG A 165 2.47 13.46 -1.35
N PHE A 166 1.98 12.53 -0.53
CA PHE A 166 0.74 11.86 -0.85
C PHE A 166 -0.41 12.90 -0.80
N PRO A 167 -1.36 12.90 -1.76
CA PRO A 167 -2.43 13.91 -1.78
C PRO A 167 -3.32 13.86 -0.54
N GLU A 168 -3.67 15.03 0.01
CA GLU A 168 -4.66 15.12 1.09
C GLU A 168 -6.05 14.64 0.61
N ASN A 169 -6.82 14.03 1.51
CA ASN A 169 -8.17 13.50 1.27
C ASN A 169 -8.26 12.32 0.28
N VAL A 170 -7.13 11.69 -0.05
CA VAL A 170 -7.06 10.40 -0.73
C VAL A 170 -6.57 9.36 0.27
N SER A 171 -7.20 8.19 0.35
CA SER A 171 -6.64 7.12 1.19
C SER A 171 -5.39 6.52 0.55
N THR A 172 -4.38 6.22 1.36
CA THR A 172 -3.29 5.33 0.97
C THR A 172 -3.79 3.90 0.79
N PRO A 173 -3.14 3.07 -0.05
CA PRO A 173 -3.37 1.62 -0.05
C PRO A 173 -2.93 0.99 1.27
N ASP A 174 -3.69 0.01 1.76
CA ASP A 174 -3.30 -0.81 2.89
C ASP A 174 -2.15 -1.76 2.50
N LYS A 175 -1.30 -2.10 3.47
CA LYS A 175 -0.12 -2.99 3.29
C LYS A 175 -0.44 -4.44 2.86
N ASN A 176 -1.72 -4.76 2.72
CA ASN A 176 -2.28 -6.05 2.33
C ASN A 176 -3.22 -5.92 1.12
N ASP A 177 -3.41 -4.72 0.57
CA ASP A 177 -4.28 -4.51 -0.59
C ASP A 177 -3.70 -5.15 -1.86
N ASN A 178 -4.62 -5.48 -2.77
CA ASN A 178 -4.27 -5.82 -4.14
C ASN A 178 -3.80 -4.57 -4.87
N ILE A 179 -2.50 -4.50 -5.16
CA ILE A 179 -1.89 -3.50 -6.03
C ILE A 179 -1.68 -4.15 -7.40
N SER A 180 -2.17 -3.50 -8.46
CA SER A 180 -1.97 -3.92 -9.86
C SER A 180 -1.11 -2.90 -10.61
N THR A 181 -0.46 -3.32 -11.69
CA THR A 181 0.38 -2.45 -12.53
C THR A 181 0.17 -2.79 -14.01
N ASP A 182 0.01 -1.78 -14.86
CA ASP A 182 -0.10 -1.95 -16.32
C ASP A 182 1.28 -2.00 -17.01
N LYS A 183 1.31 -2.23 -18.34
CA LYS A 183 2.57 -2.27 -19.12
C LYS A 183 3.27 -0.91 -19.21
N GLN A 184 2.58 0.19 -18.89
CA GLN A 184 3.15 1.54 -18.83
C GLN A 184 3.70 1.88 -17.44
N GLY A 185 3.51 1.00 -16.45
CA GLY A 185 3.95 1.17 -15.08
C GLY A 185 2.98 1.97 -14.19
N ASN A 186 1.78 2.31 -14.66
CA ASN A 186 0.78 2.95 -13.78
C ASN A 186 0.35 1.97 -12.69
N ILE A 187 0.14 2.49 -11.49
CA ILE A 187 -0.12 1.72 -10.28
C ILE A 187 -1.58 1.88 -9.92
N TYR A 188 -2.28 0.77 -9.68
CA TYR A 188 -3.70 0.74 -9.40
C TYR A 188 -3.95 0.09 -8.04
N TYR A 189 -4.77 0.73 -7.21
CA TYR A 189 -5.11 0.25 -5.88
C TYR A 189 -6.56 0.60 -5.52
N LYS A 190 -7.14 -0.13 -4.55
CA LYS A 190 -8.43 0.21 -3.98
C LYS A 190 -8.22 1.33 -2.95
N GLY A 191 -9.08 2.34 -2.95
CA GLY A 191 -9.00 3.40 -1.94
C GLY A 191 -10.26 4.25 -1.88
N TYR A 192 -10.17 5.33 -1.12
CA TYR A 192 -11.23 6.30 -0.92
C TYR A 192 -10.85 7.66 -1.52
N LEU A 193 -11.68 8.14 -2.44
CA LEU A 193 -11.65 9.51 -2.96
C LEU A 193 -13.08 9.91 -3.32
N LYS A 194 -13.74 10.65 -2.42
CA LYS A 194 -15.18 10.98 -2.50
C LYS A 194 -16.12 9.75 -2.55
N GLY A 195 -15.63 8.59 -2.12
CA GLY A 195 -16.29 7.30 -2.27
C GLY A 195 -15.27 6.20 -2.45
N ASN A 196 -15.70 4.93 -2.38
CA ASN A 196 -14.83 3.79 -2.69
C ASN A 196 -14.51 3.79 -4.19
N GLN A 197 -13.22 3.73 -4.52
CA GLN A 197 -12.72 3.93 -5.88
C GLN A 197 -11.60 2.94 -6.20
N VAL A 198 -11.46 2.61 -7.49
CA VAL A 198 -10.17 2.15 -8.02
C VAL A 198 -9.39 3.41 -8.38
N LEU A 199 -8.27 3.60 -7.70
CA LEU A 199 -7.39 4.75 -7.85
C LEU A 199 -6.19 4.36 -8.70
N LYS A 200 -5.81 5.23 -9.63
CA LYS A 200 -4.60 5.10 -10.45
C LYS A 200 -3.60 6.18 -10.08
N LEU A 201 -2.40 5.76 -9.69
CA LEU A 201 -1.21 6.58 -9.52
C LEU A 201 -0.34 6.44 -10.77
N SER A 202 -0.06 7.55 -11.45
CA SER A 202 0.89 7.59 -12.57
C SER A 202 2.30 7.97 -12.07
N PRO A 203 3.32 7.09 -12.16
CA PRO A 203 4.67 7.38 -11.62
C PRO A 203 5.41 8.55 -12.28
N GLU A 204 5.08 8.89 -13.52
CA GLU A 204 5.68 9.99 -14.28
C GLU A 204 5.31 11.36 -13.68
N THR A 205 4.03 11.53 -13.34
CA THR A 205 3.46 12.80 -12.83
C THR A 205 3.27 12.80 -11.31
N MET A 206 3.30 11.63 -10.67
CA MET A 206 2.93 11.39 -9.26
C MET A 206 1.51 11.87 -8.89
N THR A 207 0.60 11.87 -9.87
CA THR A 207 -0.81 12.23 -9.69
C THR A 207 -1.68 10.99 -9.48
N ILE A 208 -2.73 11.13 -8.68
CA ILE A 208 -3.74 10.09 -8.45
C ILE A 208 -5.08 10.51 -9.06
N GLU A 209 -5.72 9.61 -9.80
CA GLU A 209 -7.06 9.79 -10.37
C GLU A 209 -8.02 8.66 -9.96
N ALA A 210 -9.31 9.00 -9.80
CA ALA A 210 -10.39 8.03 -9.60
C ALA A 210 -10.88 7.50 -10.95
N LEU A 211 -11.07 6.18 -11.06
CA LEU A 211 -11.35 5.53 -12.34
C LEU A 211 -12.78 5.06 -12.54
N LEU A 212 -13.53 4.77 -11.47
CA LEU A 212 -14.90 4.29 -11.58
C LEU A 212 -15.88 5.47 -11.49
N PRO A 213 -17.08 5.37 -12.09
CA PRO A 213 -18.18 6.27 -11.78
C PRO A 213 -18.44 6.36 -10.27
N ASP A 214 -19.00 7.49 -9.83
CA ASP A 214 -19.42 7.68 -8.44
C ASP A 214 -20.45 6.61 -8.01
N ASP A 215 -20.49 6.33 -6.71
CA ASP A 215 -21.39 5.34 -6.06
C ASP A 215 -21.29 3.88 -6.56
N ILE A 216 -20.27 3.52 -7.35
CA ILE A 216 -20.02 2.13 -7.73
C ILE A 216 -19.54 1.29 -6.53
N ARG A 217 -20.37 0.35 -6.09
CA ARG A 217 -19.97 -0.69 -5.14
C ARG A 217 -19.23 -1.83 -5.87
N PHE A 218 -18.03 -2.11 -5.38
CA PHE A 218 -17.19 -3.25 -5.76
C PHE A 218 -16.40 -3.76 -4.56
N ASP A 219 -16.16 -5.06 -4.50
CA ASP A 219 -15.40 -5.69 -3.42
C ASP A 219 -13.91 -5.80 -3.78
N ASN A 220 -13.59 -6.16 -5.03
CA ASN A 220 -12.21 -6.31 -5.48
C ASN A 220 -12.06 -6.01 -7.00
N PHE A 221 -10.83 -5.86 -7.46
CA PHE A 221 -10.49 -5.51 -8.84
C PHE A 221 -9.15 -6.11 -9.28
N SER A 222 -8.88 -6.07 -10.59
CA SER A 222 -7.60 -6.30 -11.23
C SER A 222 -7.50 -5.43 -12.49
N VAL A 223 -6.32 -5.32 -13.10
CA VAL A 223 -6.09 -4.42 -14.25
C VAL A 223 -5.28 -5.11 -15.33
N THR A 224 -5.68 -4.92 -16.59
CA THR A 224 -4.94 -5.45 -17.74
C THR A 224 -3.64 -4.68 -17.96
N GLY A 225 -2.72 -5.26 -18.72
CA GLY A 225 -1.51 -4.59 -19.15
C GLY A 225 -1.76 -3.34 -20.02
N ASP A 226 -2.97 -3.18 -20.53
CA ASP A 226 -3.40 -2.02 -21.33
C ASP A 226 -4.29 -1.04 -20.53
N GLY A 227 -4.33 -1.20 -19.19
CA GLY A 227 -5.02 -0.27 -18.28
C GLY A 227 -6.54 -0.43 -18.15
N PHE A 228 -7.13 -1.54 -18.62
CA PHE A 228 -8.56 -1.82 -18.47
C PHE A 228 -8.82 -2.36 -17.06
N VAL A 229 -9.73 -1.72 -16.32
CA VAL A 229 -10.04 -2.06 -14.92
C VAL A 229 -11.14 -3.10 -14.87
N VAL A 230 -10.83 -4.30 -14.39
CA VAL A 230 -11.79 -5.40 -14.20
C VAL A 230 -12.18 -5.44 -12.73
N TYR A 231 -13.47 -5.28 -12.40
CA TYR A 231 -13.94 -5.23 -11.02
C TYR A 231 -15.20 -6.08 -10.80
N TRP A 232 -15.40 -6.57 -9.58
CA TRP A 232 -16.50 -7.47 -9.23
C TRP A 232 -16.97 -7.31 -7.78
N ASN A 233 -18.06 -8.00 -7.44
CA ASN A 233 -18.56 -8.16 -6.08
C ASN A 233 -18.37 -9.62 -5.63
N GLY A 234 -18.14 -9.84 -4.34
CA GLY A 234 -17.77 -11.14 -3.77
C GLY A 234 -16.26 -11.38 -3.70
N ASN A 235 -15.86 -12.26 -2.77
CA ASN A 235 -14.45 -12.49 -2.43
C ASN A 235 -13.82 -13.72 -3.11
N GLU A 236 -14.62 -14.68 -3.56
CA GLU A 236 -14.12 -16.06 -3.79
C GLU A 236 -13.95 -16.43 -5.27
N GLN A 237 -14.79 -15.91 -6.18
CA GLN A 237 -14.66 -16.14 -7.63
C GLN A 237 -15.06 -14.88 -8.42
N GLN A 238 -14.36 -14.65 -9.54
CA GLN A 238 -14.49 -13.48 -10.41
C GLN A 238 -15.68 -13.63 -11.38
N PHE A 239 -16.87 -13.80 -10.81
CA PHE A 239 -18.15 -13.83 -11.53
C PHE A 239 -18.72 -12.42 -11.75
N ASN A 240 -19.53 -12.26 -12.79
CA ASN A 240 -20.30 -11.03 -13.05
C ASN A 240 -19.42 -9.76 -13.02
N CYS A 241 -18.21 -9.90 -13.55
CA CYS A 241 -17.23 -8.83 -13.64
C CYS A 241 -17.74 -7.70 -14.53
N ARG A 242 -17.22 -6.51 -14.29
CA ARG A 242 -17.34 -5.36 -15.18
C ARG A 242 -15.96 -4.89 -15.57
N VAL A 243 -15.80 -4.50 -16.83
CA VAL A 243 -14.55 -3.95 -17.37
C VAL A 243 -14.78 -2.49 -17.69
N LYS A 244 -14.11 -1.58 -16.99
CA LYS A 244 -14.03 -0.16 -17.34
C LYS A 244 -12.84 0.05 -18.25
N CYS A 245 -13.12 0.41 -19.51
CA CYS A 245 -12.11 0.75 -20.50
C CYS A 245 -11.45 2.10 -20.17
N PRO A 246 -10.21 2.36 -20.62
CA PRO A 246 -9.53 3.64 -20.40
C PRO A 246 -10.35 4.85 -20.85
N GLY A 247 -11.05 4.76 -21.99
CA GLY A 247 -11.93 5.80 -22.53
C GLY A 247 -13.31 5.92 -21.87
N GLY A 248 -13.56 5.19 -20.78
CA GLY A 248 -14.74 5.33 -19.91
C GLY A 248 -15.91 4.37 -20.16
N LYS A 249 -15.95 3.65 -21.29
CA LYS A 249 -17.02 2.65 -21.54
C LYS A 249 -16.90 1.47 -20.57
N ILE A 250 -18.04 0.92 -20.15
CA ILE A 250 -18.11 -0.20 -19.20
C ILE A 250 -18.81 -1.40 -19.84
N TYR A 251 -18.16 -2.56 -19.78
CA TYR A 251 -18.66 -3.83 -20.30
C TYR A 251 -18.99 -4.81 -19.16
N PRO A 252 -20.17 -5.45 -19.14
CA PRO A 252 -20.42 -6.61 -18.30
C PRO A 252 -19.78 -7.87 -18.90
N ILE A 253 -19.18 -8.70 -18.06
CA ILE A 253 -18.75 -10.07 -18.36
C ILE A 253 -19.52 -10.99 -17.42
N THR A 254 -20.50 -11.73 -17.94
CA THR A 254 -21.38 -12.62 -17.18
C THR A 254 -20.90 -14.08 -17.17
N ASP A 255 -19.63 -14.28 -17.44
CA ASP A 255 -19.00 -15.60 -17.62
C ASP A 255 -18.68 -16.27 -16.26
N THR A 256 -18.44 -17.58 -16.31
CA THR A 256 -18.21 -18.45 -15.13
C THR A 256 -16.95 -18.09 -14.36
N TYR A 257 -15.93 -17.54 -15.02
CA TYR A 257 -14.73 -17.05 -14.33
C TYR A 257 -14.00 -16.05 -15.21
N THR A 258 -13.73 -14.85 -14.71
CA THR A 258 -12.84 -13.87 -15.36
C THR A 258 -11.43 -14.00 -14.78
N PHE A 259 -10.39 -13.77 -15.57
CA PHE A 259 -9.01 -13.66 -15.09
C PHE A 259 -8.13 -12.83 -16.01
N ILE A 260 -6.99 -12.38 -15.48
CA ILE A 260 -5.96 -11.67 -16.23
C ILE A 260 -4.70 -12.54 -16.25
N PHE A 261 -4.12 -12.73 -17.43
CA PHE A 261 -2.92 -13.53 -17.62
C PHE A 261 -1.99 -12.87 -18.64
N SER A 262 -0.70 -12.75 -18.30
CA SER A 262 0.31 -12.00 -19.09
C SER A 262 -0.13 -10.57 -19.48
N GLY A 263 -1.00 -9.96 -18.68
CA GLY A 263 -1.60 -8.65 -18.93
C GLY A 263 -2.84 -8.65 -19.83
N ASP A 264 -3.23 -9.78 -20.41
CA ASP A 264 -4.42 -9.87 -21.26
C ASP A 264 -5.64 -10.38 -20.47
N LEU A 265 -6.84 -9.98 -20.89
CA LEU A 265 -8.10 -10.34 -20.24
C LEU A 265 -8.71 -11.60 -20.86
N TYR A 266 -9.06 -12.56 -20.01
CA TYR A 266 -9.72 -13.80 -20.38
C TYR A 266 -10.95 -14.08 -19.50
N SER A 267 -11.84 -14.92 -20.01
CA SER A 267 -12.88 -15.57 -19.20
C SER A 267 -13.07 -17.03 -19.57
N VAL A 268 -13.86 -17.73 -18.76
CA VAL A 268 -14.39 -19.07 -19.02
C VAL A 268 -15.90 -18.96 -19.22
N ARG A 269 -16.39 -19.18 -20.44
CA ARG A 269 -17.81 -19.30 -20.76
C ARG A 269 -18.10 -20.76 -21.08
N ASP A 270 -18.99 -21.37 -20.32
CA ASP A 270 -19.20 -22.82 -20.30
C ASP A 270 -17.85 -23.55 -20.10
N ASN A 271 -17.35 -24.24 -21.13
CA ASN A 271 -16.03 -24.90 -21.16
C ASN A 271 -15.04 -24.22 -22.11
N THR A 272 -15.28 -22.98 -22.55
CA THR A 272 -14.41 -22.27 -23.49
C THR A 272 -13.67 -21.13 -22.83
N ILE A 273 -12.35 -21.04 -23.08
CA ILE A 273 -11.56 -19.86 -22.73
C ILE A 273 -11.74 -18.83 -23.84
N ILE A 274 -12.23 -17.65 -23.47
CA ILE A 274 -12.42 -16.50 -24.35
C ILE A 274 -11.39 -15.44 -23.98
N LYS A 275 -10.70 -14.88 -24.99
CA LYS A 275 -9.88 -13.67 -24.85
C LYS A 275 -10.71 -12.45 -25.24
N TYR A 276 -10.54 -11.37 -24.48
CA TYR A 276 -11.09 -10.06 -24.80
C TYR A 276 -9.96 -9.20 -25.39
N GLU A 277 -9.88 -9.17 -26.72
CA GLU A 277 -8.93 -8.33 -27.45
C GLU A 277 -9.39 -6.86 -27.41
N THR A 278 -8.47 -5.94 -27.11
CA THR A 278 -8.75 -4.50 -27.01
C THR A 278 -8.86 -3.87 -28.40
N VAL A 279 -9.89 -3.05 -28.62
CA VAL A 279 -10.12 -2.32 -29.86
C VAL A 279 -10.16 -0.83 -29.54
N GLY A 280 -8.99 -0.20 -29.66
CA GLY A 280 -8.78 1.18 -29.18
C GLY A 280 -8.96 1.29 -27.66
N ILE A 281 -9.37 2.47 -27.19
CA ILE A 281 -9.49 2.78 -25.75
C ILE A 281 -10.85 2.44 -25.16
N ASN A 282 -11.81 1.95 -25.95
CA ASN A 282 -13.22 1.89 -25.56
C ASN A 282 -13.97 0.64 -26.02
N ASP A 283 -13.41 -0.23 -26.84
CA ASP A 283 -14.09 -1.44 -27.28
C ASP A 283 -13.31 -2.71 -26.96
N LEU A 284 -14.04 -3.82 -26.79
CA LEU A 284 -13.53 -5.16 -26.57
C LEU A 284 -14.12 -6.09 -27.63
N LYS A 285 -13.32 -7.03 -28.12
CA LYS A 285 -13.72 -8.07 -29.06
C LYS A 285 -13.43 -9.45 -28.49
N GLU A 286 -14.42 -10.32 -28.50
CA GLU A 286 -14.25 -11.71 -28.07
C GLU A 286 -13.55 -12.56 -29.14
N LYS A 287 -12.67 -13.45 -28.68
CA LYS A 287 -12.02 -14.49 -29.47
C LYS A 287 -11.96 -15.77 -28.64
N ILE A 288 -12.57 -16.85 -29.15
CA ILE A 288 -12.44 -18.18 -28.53
C ILE A 288 -11.00 -18.66 -28.73
N ILE A 289 -10.38 -19.12 -27.64
CA ILE A 289 -8.98 -19.55 -27.61
C ILE A 289 -8.87 -21.07 -27.54
N CYS A 290 -9.55 -21.70 -26.58
CA CYS A 290 -9.54 -23.15 -26.43
C CYS A 290 -10.86 -23.66 -25.82
N THR A 291 -11.13 -24.95 -26.00
CA THR A 291 -12.16 -25.67 -25.24
C THR A 291 -11.48 -26.58 -24.23
N ILE A 292 -11.89 -26.48 -22.98
CA ILE A 292 -11.48 -27.35 -21.89
C ILE A 292 -12.26 -28.67 -22.00
N PRO A 293 -11.62 -29.86 -22.01
CA PRO A 293 -12.32 -31.12 -22.36
C PRO A 293 -13.26 -31.68 -21.30
N GLU A 294 -13.17 -31.24 -20.05
CA GLU A 294 -13.93 -31.77 -18.91
C GLU A 294 -14.76 -30.65 -18.28
N ASP A 295 -16.07 -30.85 -18.22
CA ASP A 295 -17.01 -29.92 -17.60
C ASP A 295 -16.80 -29.92 -16.07
N ASN A 296 -16.52 -28.74 -15.49
CA ASN A 296 -16.21 -28.65 -14.08
C ASN A 296 -16.75 -27.36 -13.45
N ASN A 297 -17.63 -27.53 -12.46
CA ASN A 297 -18.24 -26.41 -11.73
C ASN A 297 -17.24 -25.60 -10.89
N TYR A 298 -16.01 -26.09 -10.71
CA TYR A 298 -14.96 -25.38 -9.98
C TYR A 298 -13.64 -25.39 -10.75
N TRP A 299 -13.21 -24.21 -11.20
CA TRP A 299 -11.98 -24.02 -11.97
C TRP A 299 -10.83 -23.53 -11.08
N ALA A 300 -9.76 -24.33 -10.98
CA ALA A 300 -8.53 -23.98 -10.29
C ALA A 300 -7.47 -23.50 -11.29
N PHE A 301 -7.36 -22.18 -11.47
CA PHE A 301 -6.31 -21.52 -12.25
C PHE A 301 -5.08 -21.23 -11.38
N THR A 302 -3.97 -21.92 -11.63
CA THR A 302 -2.71 -21.74 -10.88
C THR A 302 -1.58 -21.22 -11.77
N PRO A 303 -1.02 -20.03 -11.50
CA PRO A 303 0.12 -19.51 -12.27
C PRO A 303 1.38 -20.38 -12.14
N ASN A 304 2.02 -20.62 -13.28
CA ASN A 304 3.37 -21.14 -13.41
C ASN A 304 4.31 -20.01 -13.84
N TYR A 305 5.05 -19.47 -12.88
CA TYR A 305 5.96 -18.34 -13.10
C TYR A 305 7.24 -18.69 -13.87
N VAL A 306 7.60 -19.98 -13.97
CA VAL A 306 8.84 -20.42 -14.67
C VAL A 306 8.59 -20.60 -16.17
N ARG A 307 7.39 -21.08 -16.54
CA ARG A 307 7.02 -21.32 -17.93
C ARG A 307 6.21 -20.17 -18.54
N ASN A 308 5.78 -19.20 -17.72
CA ASN A 308 4.80 -18.18 -18.06
C ASN A 308 3.54 -18.82 -18.66
N THR A 309 2.88 -19.66 -17.86
CA THR A 309 1.65 -20.40 -18.20
C THR A 309 0.70 -20.44 -17.00
N VAL A 310 -0.53 -20.91 -17.19
CA VAL A 310 -1.48 -21.23 -16.12
C VAL A 310 -1.81 -22.72 -16.17
N VAL A 311 -1.63 -23.43 -15.06
CA VAL A 311 -2.11 -24.80 -14.92
C VAL A 311 -3.57 -24.77 -14.48
N ILE A 312 -4.44 -25.44 -15.24
CA ILE A 312 -5.89 -25.51 -15.01
C ILE A 312 -6.23 -26.90 -14.51
N ASN A 313 -6.82 -26.98 -13.31
CA ASN A 313 -7.26 -28.22 -12.65
C ASN A 313 -6.17 -29.33 -12.56
N GLY A 314 -4.89 -28.97 -12.63
CA GLY A 314 -3.76 -29.92 -12.65
C GLY A 314 -3.59 -30.74 -13.94
N ASN A 315 -4.53 -30.65 -14.89
CA ASN A 315 -4.61 -31.51 -16.08
C ASN A 315 -4.27 -30.80 -17.40
N LEU A 316 -4.37 -29.47 -17.44
CA LEU A 316 -4.11 -28.66 -18.62
C LEU A 316 -3.14 -27.54 -18.31
N GLU A 317 -2.42 -27.09 -19.33
CA GLU A 317 -1.56 -25.91 -19.28
C GLU A 317 -1.97 -24.93 -20.38
N PHE A 318 -2.24 -23.69 -19.97
CA PHE A 318 -2.65 -22.58 -20.83
C PHE A 318 -1.50 -21.59 -20.98
N ASP A 319 -1.12 -21.27 -22.22
CA ASP A 319 0.00 -20.36 -22.54
C ASP A 319 -0.44 -18.95 -22.97
N GLY A 320 -1.75 -18.69 -23.04
CA GLY A 320 -2.34 -17.46 -23.55
C GLY A 320 -3.01 -17.61 -24.92
N GLU A 321 -2.63 -18.61 -25.71
CA GLU A 321 -3.14 -18.85 -27.07
C GLU A 321 -3.71 -20.26 -27.30
N GLN A 322 -3.38 -21.23 -26.44
CA GLN A 322 -3.86 -22.61 -26.54
C GLN A 322 -3.86 -23.31 -25.18
N CYS A 323 -4.62 -24.40 -25.09
CA CYS A 323 -4.67 -25.27 -23.92
C CYS A 323 -4.08 -26.64 -24.27
N VAL A 324 -2.95 -26.96 -23.68
CA VAL A 324 -2.23 -28.23 -23.90
C VAL A 324 -2.56 -29.19 -22.77
N LYS A 325 -2.92 -30.43 -23.10
CA LYS A 325 -3.12 -31.48 -22.09
C LYS A 325 -1.77 -31.93 -21.54
N LEU A 326 -1.68 -32.02 -20.22
CA LEU A 326 -0.49 -32.50 -19.52
C LEU A 326 -0.46 -34.03 -19.52
N ASP A 327 0.73 -34.61 -19.75
CA ASP A 327 0.94 -36.07 -19.79
C ASP A 327 0.59 -36.77 -18.46
N LYS A 328 0.62 -36.02 -17.36
CA LYS A 328 0.24 -36.44 -16.02
C LYS A 328 -0.44 -35.30 -15.26
N TYR A 329 -1.27 -35.67 -14.29
CA TYR A 329 -1.79 -34.71 -13.30
C TYR A 329 -0.62 -34.06 -12.54
N VAL A 330 -0.64 -32.74 -12.42
CA VAL A 330 0.37 -31.96 -11.71
C VAL A 330 -0.11 -31.65 -10.29
N ASN A 331 0.61 -32.15 -9.29
CA ASN A 331 0.25 -31.93 -7.90
C ASN A 331 0.60 -30.51 -7.44
N ILE A 332 -0.41 -29.65 -7.31
CA ILE A 332 -0.26 -28.22 -6.99
C ILE A 332 -0.39 -28.00 -5.48
N GLY A 333 0.66 -27.43 -4.89
CA GLY A 333 0.70 -27.07 -3.48
C GLY A 333 0.14 -25.68 -3.14
N ASN A 334 -0.37 -25.57 -1.92
CA ASN A 334 -0.86 -24.31 -1.34
C ASN A 334 0.27 -23.36 -0.95
N ILE A 335 1.47 -23.87 -0.69
CA ILE A 335 2.67 -23.05 -0.46
C ILE A 335 3.36 -22.83 -1.81
N ARG A 336 3.64 -21.58 -2.16
CA ARG A 336 4.10 -21.21 -3.52
C ARG A 336 5.36 -20.36 -3.46
N THR A 337 6.22 -20.54 -4.46
CA THR A 337 7.43 -19.73 -4.72
C THR A 337 7.48 -19.39 -6.20
N SER A 338 8.42 -18.56 -6.63
CA SER A 338 8.67 -18.28 -8.05
C SER A 338 9.21 -19.47 -8.86
N LYS A 339 9.49 -20.64 -8.24
CA LYS A 339 10.15 -21.79 -8.90
C LYS A 339 9.47 -23.15 -8.69
N ALA A 340 8.61 -23.27 -7.68
CA ALA A 340 7.98 -24.52 -7.29
C ALA A 340 6.74 -24.29 -6.41
N TRP A 341 5.85 -25.27 -6.41
CA TRP A 341 4.77 -25.43 -5.43
C TRP A 341 5.16 -26.47 -4.39
N TYR A 342 4.63 -26.32 -3.18
CA TYR A 342 4.95 -27.16 -2.02
C TYR A 342 3.69 -27.56 -1.26
N ILE A 343 3.62 -28.85 -0.89
CA ILE A 343 2.60 -29.43 -0.01
C ILE A 343 3.32 -29.86 1.27
N LEU A 344 2.90 -29.31 2.40
CA LEU A 344 3.35 -29.72 3.72
C LEU A 344 2.43 -30.81 4.27
N ASN A 345 3.01 -31.95 4.63
CA ASN A 345 2.32 -33.01 5.37
C ASN A 345 3.16 -33.35 6.61
N ASN A 346 2.73 -32.85 7.78
CA ASN A 346 3.45 -32.88 9.05
C ASN A 346 4.88 -32.28 8.96
N THR A 347 5.91 -33.12 8.82
CA THR A 347 7.34 -32.73 8.74
C THR A 347 7.94 -32.93 7.34
N MET A 348 7.16 -33.48 6.41
CA MET A 348 7.56 -33.76 5.03
C MET A 348 7.00 -32.71 4.08
N PHE A 349 7.86 -32.16 3.23
CA PHE A 349 7.44 -31.35 2.09
C PHE A 349 7.48 -32.20 0.83
N SER A 350 6.36 -32.26 0.10
CA SER A 350 6.36 -32.62 -1.32
C SER A 350 6.50 -31.33 -2.14
N LYS A 351 7.42 -31.32 -3.09
CA LYS A 351 7.75 -30.18 -3.95
C LYS A 351 7.57 -30.58 -5.41
N THR A 352 6.79 -29.79 -6.12
CA THR A 352 6.56 -29.89 -7.55
C THR A 352 7.27 -28.73 -8.25
N THR A 353 8.28 -29.02 -9.06
CA THR A 353 9.02 -27.99 -9.81
C THR A 353 8.17 -27.40 -10.92
N MET A 354 8.17 -26.08 -11.07
CA MET A 354 7.39 -25.41 -12.13
C MET A 354 7.98 -25.61 -13.54
N LYS A 355 9.27 -25.94 -13.65
CA LYS A 355 9.96 -26.09 -14.94
C LYS A 355 9.46 -27.30 -15.76
N ASP A 356 9.32 -28.43 -15.08
CA ASP A 356 9.22 -29.77 -15.65
C ASP A 356 8.27 -30.69 -14.86
N TYR A 357 7.55 -30.14 -13.88
CA TYR A 357 6.60 -30.84 -13.02
C TYR A 357 7.16 -32.09 -12.35
N GLN A 358 8.47 -32.08 -12.05
CA GLN A 358 9.11 -33.15 -11.29
C GLN A 358 8.74 -33.02 -9.82
N GLU A 359 8.31 -34.14 -9.25
CA GLU A 359 7.94 -34.24 -7.85
C GLU A 359 9.13 -34.78 -7.04
N SER A 360 9.36 -34.17 -5.89
CA SER A 360 10.45 -34.51 -4.99
C SER A 360 9.98 -34.35 -3.55
N GLN A 361 10.54 -35.13 -2.63
CA GLN A 361 10.23 -35.02 -1.21
C GLN A 361 11.49 -34.70 -0.42
N PHE A 362 11.35 -33.84 0.60
CA PHE A 362 12.39 -33.58 1.57
C PHE A 362 11.77 -33.37 2.96
N GLN A 363 12.51 -33.79 3.98
CA GLN A 363 12.16 -33.56 5.38
C GLN A 363 12.84 -32.29 5.86
N VAL A 364 12.19 -31.54 6.74
CA VAL A 364 12.85 -30.46 7.50
C VAL A 364 12.82 -30.84 8.97
N SER A 365 13.91 -31.42 9.46
CA SER A 365 14.01 -32.03 10.79
C SER A 365 14.33 -31.05 11.93
N GLU A 366 14.68 -29.79 11.64
CA GLU A 366 15.29 -28.87 12.61
C GLU A 366 14.56 -27.51 12.77
N TYR A 367 13.47 -27.26 12.05
CA TYR A 367 12.78 -25.97 12.05
C TYR A 367 11.31 -26.08 12.48
N VAL A 368 10.93 -25.35 13.53
CA VAL A 368 9.53 -25.18 13.92
C VAL A 368 8.89 -24.12 13.02
N PHE A 369 8.13 -24.56 12.03
CA PHE A 369 7.38 -23.65 11.16
C PHE A 369 6.17 -23.05 11.88
N ARG A 370 6.24 -21.76 12.22
CA ARG A 370 5.03 -20.98 12.50
C ARG A 370 4.31 -20.66 11.18
N ILE A 371 3.28 -21.45 10.86
CA ILE A 371 2.22 -20.99 9.95
C ILE A 371 1.45 -19.89 10.68
N SER A 372 1.91 -18.66 10.53
CA SER A 372 1.27 -17.51 11.16
C SER A 372 -0.04 -17.21 10.43
N LYS A 373 -1.19 -17.38 11.12
CA LYS A 373 -2.52 -17.00 10.59
C LYS A 373 -2.66 -15.50 10.24
N GLN A 374 -1.68 -14.68 10.60
CA GLN A 374 -1.37 -13.40 9.95
C GLN A 374 0.16 -13.23 9.89
N PRO A 375 0.74 -12.76 8.78
CA PRO A 375 2.18 -12.59 8.65
C PRO A 375 2.72 -11.45 9.53
N LYS A 376 3.27 -11.79 10.69
CA LYS A 376 4.49 -11.10 11.18
C LYS A 376 5.68 -11.59 10.35
N ILE A 377 5.68 -11.22 9.07
CA ILE A 377 6.84 -11.34 8.20
C ILE A 377 7.69 -10.10 8.44
N THR A 378 8.93 -10.30 8.89
CA THR A 378 10.01 -9.32 8.71
C THR A 378 10.21 -9.17 7.20
N ARG A 379 9.60 -8.15 6.60
CA ARG A 379 9.46 -8.04 5.14
C ARG A 379 10.78 -7.68 4.49
N ASN A 380 11.40 -8.66 3.82
CA ASN A 380 12.45 -8.45 2.83
C ASN A 380 11.80 -7.94 1.54
N ILE A 381 11.84 -6.63 1.30
CA ILE A 381 11.51 -6.06 -0.01
C ILE A 381 12.74 -6.30 -0.90
N GLN A 382 12.70 -7.28 -1.79
CA GLN A 382 13.69 -7.34 -2.87
C GLN A 382 13.51 -6.11 -3.77
N ALA A 383 14.60 -5.36 -3.90
CA ALA A 383 14.62 -4.06 -4.55
C ALA A 383 14.44 -4.18 -6.07
#